data_AF-A0A220VFB1-F1
#
_entry.id   AF-A0A220VFB1-F1
#
_cell.length_a   1.000
_cell.length_b   1.000
_cell.length_c   1.000
_cell.angle_alpha   90.00
_cell.angle_beta   90.00
_cell.angle_gamma   90.00
#
_symmetry.space_group_name_H-M   'P 1'
#
loop_
_entity.id
_entity.type
_entity.pdbx_description
1 polymer ?
#
loop_
_entity_poly.entity_id
_entity_poly.type
_entity_poly.pdbx_seq_one_letter_code
_entity_poly.pdbx_strand_id
1 'polypeptide(L)'
;MSSFAHPLANKKQLQLNDLSDEVFIEIDTLTHFKEEMEAFKRKYQMNTKKNNRIKIKGREALFKAVSANLGVSLLPWFIVRDYVLENKMKILNIEKNTFTANYSYYLNEIDHQKEYVINFLEMISLNAATLN
;
A
#
# COMPACT_ATOMS: atom_id res chain seq x y z
N MET A 1 -7.32 -1.71 -0.29
CA MET A 1 -8.05 -1.60 -1.56
C MET A 1 -8.75 -2.91 -1.86
N SER A 2 -9.81 -2.85 -2.65
CA SER A 2 -10.59 -4.00 -3.11
C SER A 2 -11.12 -3.75 -4.53
N SER A 3 -11.75 -4.76 -5.12
CA SER A 3 -12.66 -4.55 -6.27
C SER A 3 -13.87 -3.71 -5.86
N PHE A 4 -14.61 -3.18 -6.84
CA PHE A 4 -15.91 -2.53 -6.60
C PHE A 4 -17.02 -3.51 -6.21
N ALA A 5 -16.89 -4.78 -6.60
CA ALA A 5 -17.85 -5.83 -6.29
C ALA A 5 -17.64 -6.44 -4.89
N HIS A 6 -16.53 -6.11 -4.23
CA HIS A 6 -16.20 -6.66 -2.92
C HIS A 6 -17.23 -6.22 -1.86
N PRO A 7 -17.70 -7.10 -0.95
CA PRO A 7 -18.70 -6.75 0.07
C PRO A 7 -18.30 -5.53 0.91
N LEU A 8 -17.03 -5.47 1.32
CA LEU A 8 -16.48 -4.35 2.08
C LEU A 8 -16.41 -3.02 1.31
N ALA A 9 -16.45 -3.05 -0.03
CA ALA A 9 -16.34 -1.86 -0.87
C ALA A 9 -17.48 -0.86 -0.61
N ASN A 10 -18.66 -1.33 -0.23
CA ASN A 10 -19.86 -0.51 -0.05
C ASN A 10 -20.21 -0.27 1.42
N LYS A 11 -19.39 -0.78 2.34
CA LYS A 11 -19.59 -0.57 3.77
C LYS A 11 -19.25 0.88 4.13
N LYS A 12 -20.23 1.62 4.68
CA LYS A 12 -20.06 3.04 5.03
C LYS A 12 -19.04 3.26 6.16
N GLN A 13 -19.02 2.35 7.14
CA GLN A 13 -18.13 2.42 8.30
C GLN A 13 -17.37 1.08 8.39
N LEU A 14 -16.20 1.04 7.77
CA LEU A 14 -15.31 -0.10 7.86
C LEU A 14 -14.51 -0.02 9.15
N GLN A 15 -14.61 -1.06 9.96
CA GLN A 15 -13.82 -1.25 11.16
C GLN A 15 -12.66 -2.20 10.86
N LEU A 16 -11.60 -2.11 11.66
CA LEU A 16 -10.42 -2.94 11.43
C LEU A 16 -10.70 -4.45 11.59
N ASN A 17 -11.64 -4.79 12.47
CA ASN A 17 -12.12 -6.16 12.65
C ASN A 17 -12.84 -6.72 11.40
N ASP A 18 -13.35 -5.87 10.51
CA ASP A 18 -13.96 -6.34 9.27
C ASP A 18 -12.95 -6.98 8.32
N LEU A 19 -11.66 -6.73 8.55
CA LEU A 19 -10.57 -7.30 7.77
C LEU A 19 -10.02 -8.59 8.37
N SER A 20 -10.49 -9.05 9.54
CA SER A 20 -9.90 -10.22 10.21
C SER A 20 -10.13 -11.52 9.46
N ASP A 21 -11.22 -11.63 8.72
CA ASP A 21 -11.58 -12.84 7.99
C ASP A 21 -11.32 -12.72 6.48
N GLU A 22 -10.76 -11.59 6.04
CA GLU A 22 -10.51 -11.32 4.64
C GLU A 22 -9.25 -12.02 4.12
N VAL A 23 -9.31 -12.40 2.84
CA VAL A 23 -8.16 -12.90 2.10
C VAL A 23 -7.26 -11.73 1.72
N PHE A 24 -6.02 -11.73 2.20
CA PHE A 24 -5.04 -10.72 1.85
C PHE A 24 -4.21 -11.15 0.64
N ILE A 25 -4.30 -10.37 -0.43
CA ILE A 25 -3.45 -10.50 -1.61
C ILE A 25 -2.24 -9.59 -1.41
N GLU A 26 -1.07 -10.22 -1.28
CA GLU A 26 0.18 -9.57 -0.91
C GLU A 26 1.21 -9.74 -2.02
N ILE A 27 2.03 -8.71 -2.24
CA ILE A 27 3.20 -8.84 -3.12
C ILE A 27 4.25 -9.67 -2.40
N ASP A 28 4.70 -10.75 -3.05
CA ASP A 28 5.84 -11.53 -2.60
C ASP A 28 7.14 -10.83 -2.99
N THR A 29 7.57 -9.92 -2.13
CA THR A 29 8.77 -9.09 -2.32
C THR A 29 9.62 -9.08 -1.06
N LEU A 30 10.95 -8.91 -1.19
CA LEU A 30 11.87 -8.70 -0.08
C LEU A 30 12.04 -7.22 0.30
N THR A 31 11.24 -6.34 -0.30
CA THR A 31 11.34 -4.90 -0.09
C THR A 31 10.85 -4.47 1.28
N HIS A 32 11.38 -3.32 1.76
CA HIS A 32 10.92 -2.56 2.92
C HIS A 32 9.38 -2.46 3.05
N PHE A 33 8.66 -2.37 1.93
CA PHE A 33 7.20 -2.40 1.89
C PHE A 33 6.56 -3.60 2.63
N LYS A 34 7.16 -4.79 2.53
CA LYS A 34 6.68 -5.98 3.24
C LYS A 34 6.86 -5.86 4.74
N GLU A 35 7.92 -5.19 5.19
CA GLU A 35 8.16 -4.96 6.61
C GLU A 35 7.15 -3.98 7.20
N GLU A 36 6.90 -2.87 6.48
CA GLU A 36 5.85 -1.90 6.84
C GLU A 36 4.45 -2.54 6.86
N MET A 37 4.18 -3.41 5.89
CA MET A 37 2.95 -4.20 5.84
C MET A 37 2.78 -5.09 7.08
N GLU A 38 3.82 -5.84 7.44
CA GLU A 38 3.77 -6.68 8.64
C GLU A 38 3.75 -5.84 9.92
N ALA A 39 4.40 -4.68 9.94
CA ALA A 39 4.33 -3.74 11.05
C ALA A 39 2.90 -3.21 11.25
N PHE A 40 2.21 -2.82 10.18
CA PHE A 40 0.79 -2.46 10.21
C PHE A 40 -0.05 -3.60 10.81
N LYS A 41 0.08 -4.81 10.27
CA LYS A 41 -0.70 -5.97 10.75
C LYS A 41 -0.44 -6.26 12.23
N ARG A 42 0.82 -6.20 12.66
CA ARG A 42 1.19 -6.37 14.08
C ARG A 42 0.59 -5.28 14.96
N LYS A 43 0.74 -4.01 14.58
CA LYS A 43 0.23 -2.84 15.32
C LYS A 43 -1.28 -2.96 15.57
N TYR A 44 -2.00 -3.45 14.57
CA TYR A 44 -3.45 -3.56 14.62
C TYR A 44 -3.96 -4.96 14.95
N GLN A 45 -3.09 -5.86 15.44
CA GLN A 45 -3.44 -7.21 15.84
C GLN A 45 -4.23 -7.99 14.77
N MET A 46 -3.99 -7.67 13.49
CA MET A 46 -4.58 -8.41 12.39
C MET A 46 -4.04 -9.83 12.47
N ASN A 47 -4.92 -10.79 12.69
CA ASN A 47 -4.54 -12.11 13.13
C ASN A 47 -3.95 -12.89 11.96
N THR A 48 -2.65 -12.73 11.76
CA THR A 48 -1.89 -13.18 10.59
C THR A 48 -1.96 -14.68 10.32
N LYS A 49 -2.36 -15.47 11.32
CA LYS A 49 -2.56 -16.92 11.25
C LYS A 49 -3.96 -17.34 10.78
N LYS A 50 -4.98 -16.46 10.88
CA LYS A 50 -6.36 -16.74 10.46
C LYS A 50 -6.67 -16.23 9.06
N ASN A 51 -6.08 -15.09 8.66
CA ASN A 51 -6.24 -14.57 7.31
C ASN A 51 -5.56 -15.50 6.30
N ASN A 52 -6.34 -16.01 5.35
CA ASN A 52 -5.77 -16.65 4.17
C ASN A 52 -4.96 -15.61 3.39
N ARG A 53 -3.70 -15.93 3.09
CA ARG A 53 -2.79 -15.04 2.38
C ARG A 53 -2.48 -15.62 1.01
N ILE A 54 -2.69 -14.83 -0.02
CA ILE A 54 -2.25 -15.14 -1.38
C ILE A 54 -1.03 -14.28 -1.67
N LYS A 55 0.11 -14.94 -1.87
CA LYS A 55 1.37 -14.28 -2.23
C LYS A 55 1.52 -14.28 -3.75
N ILE A 56 1.65 -13.11 -4.34
CA ILE A 56 1.76 -12.92 -5.78
C ILE A 56 3.07 -12.22 -6.14
N LYS A 57 3.75 -12.71 -7.16
CA LYS A 57 4.92 -12.03 -7.72
C LYS A 57 4.48 -10.98 -8.75
N GLY A 58 4.87 -9.73 -8.51
CA GLY A 58 4.61 -8.62 -9.42
C GLY A 58 3.30 -7.86 -9.14
N ARG A 59 3.33 -6.54 -9.40
CA ARG A 59 2.22 -5.62 -9.12
C ARG A 59 1.00 -5.90 -10.00
N GLU A 60 1.22 -6.12 -11.30
CA GLU A 60 0.13 -6.32 -12.26
C GLU A 60 -0.72 -7.55 -11.90
N ALA A 61 -0.07 -8.66 -11.54
CA ALA A 61 -0.77 -9.87 -11.11
C ALA A 61 -1.55 -9.65 -9.81
N LEU A 62 -1.03 -8.84 -8.87
CA LEU A 62 -1.77 -8.44 -7.68
C LEU A 62 -3.03 -7.65 -8.04
N PHE A 63 -2.91 -6.62 -8.89
CA PHE A 63 -4.07 -5.84 -9.31
C PHE A 63 -5.11 -6.73 -10.02
N LYS A 64 -4.69 -7.62 -10.93
CA LYS A 64 -5.60 -8.58 -11.57
C LYS A 64 -6.35 -9.45 -10.56
N ALA A 65 -5.65 -9.98 -9.55
CA ALA A 65 -6.26 -10.81 -8.53
C ALA A 65 -7.26 -10.03 -7.65
N VAL A 66 -6.93 -8.80 -7.26
CA VAL A 66 -7.84 -7.93 -6.50
C VAL A 66 -9.06 -7.54 -7.34
N SER A 67 -8.88 -7.17 -8.62
CA SER A 67 -9.97 -6.81 -9.53
C SER A 67 -10.91 -7.99 -9.79
N ALA A 68 -10.38 -9.22 -9.84
CA ALA A 68 -11.14 -10.46 -9.93
C ALA A 68 -11.86 -10.84 -8.61
N ASN A 69 -11.84 -9.95 -7.61
CA ASN A 69 -12.51 -10.12 -6.32
C ASN A 69 -12.03 -11.35 -5.53
N LEU A 70 -10.75 -11.73 -5.67
CA LEU A 70 -10.16 -12.84 -4.92
C LEU A 70 -9.77 -12.46 -3.48
N GLY A 71 -9.87 -11.18 -3.13
CA GLY A 71 -9.56 -10.66 -1.80
C GLY A 71 -9.26 -9.16 -1.82
N VAL A 72 -8.65 -8.69 -0.74
CA VAL A 72 -8.24 -7.30 -0.53
C VAL A 72 -6.73 -7.19 -0.51
N SER A 73 -6.21 -6.00 -0.76
CA SER A 73 -4.78 -5.73 -0.63
C SER A 73 -4.53 -4.44 0.12
N LEU A 74 -3.50 -4.41 0.94
CA LEU A 74 -2.98 -3.19 1.53
C LEU A 74 -1.73 -2.81 0.74
N LEU A 75 -1.67 -1.57 0.27
CA LEU A 75 -0.58 -0.99 -0.51
C LEU A 75 -0.48 0.51 -0.18
N PRO A 76 0.69 1.15 -0.33
CA PRO A 76 0.84 2.57 -0.12
C PRO A 76 0.07 3.34 -1.18
N TRP A 77 -0.42 4.53 -0.83
CA TRP A 77 -1.23 5.36 -1.73
C TRP A 77 -0.56 5.58 -3.09
N PHE A 78 0.73 5.92 -3.12
CA PHE A 78 1.44 6.20 -4.37
C PHE A 78 1.53 4.99 -5.33
N ILE A 79 1.35 3.75 -4.84
CA ILE A 79 1.32 2.55 -5.71
C ILE A 79 -0.07 2.38 -6.34
N VAL A 80 -1.13 2.74 -5.61
CA VAL A 80 -2.52 2.46 -6.00
C VAL A 80 -3.24 3.66 -6.59
N ARG A 81 -2.69 4.87 -6.43
CA ARG A 81 -3.32 6.15 -6.79
C ARG A 81 -3.89 6.11 -8.20
N ASP A 82 -3.07 5.77 -9.19
CA ASP A 82 -3.48 5.85 -10.60
C ASP A 82 -4.63 4.86 -10.88
N TYR A 83 -4.59 3.64 -10.30
CA TYR A 83 -5.67 2.66 -10.41
C TYR A 83 -6.96 3.12 -9.74
N VAL A 84 -6.88 3.89 -8.65
CA VAL A 84 -8.05 4.43 -7.97
C VAL A 84 -8.63 5.61 -8.75
N LEU A 85 -7.78 6.53 -9.21
CA LEU A 85 -8.21 7.70 -10.00
C LEU A 85 -8.84 7.29 -11.33
N GLU A 86 -8.36 6.21 -11.93
CA GLU A 86 -8.94 5.61 -13.14
C GLU A 86 -10.17 4.73 -12.85
N ASN A 87 -10.70 4.73 -11.62
CA ASN A 87 -11.84 3.92 -11.20
C ASN A 87 -11.67 2.41 -11.49
N LYS A 88 -10.44 1.89 -11.44
CA LYS A 88 -10.15 0.45 -11.59
C LYS A 88 -10.21 -0.29 -10.26
N MET A 89 -10.04 0.42 -9.14
CA MET A 89 -10.03 -0.13 -7.78
C MET A 89 -10.77 0.79 -6.81
N LYS A 90 -11.24 0.21 -5.71
CA LYS A 90 -11.84 0.96 -4.60
C LYS A 90 -10.92 1.00 -3.39
N ILE A 91 -10.78 2.18 -2.78
CA ILE A 91 -10.14 2.30 -1.45
C ILE A 91 -11.13 1.81 -0.39
N LEU A 92 -10.61 1.02 0.54
CA LEU A 92 -11.29 0.65 1.76
C LEU A 92 -10.83 1.60 2.86
N ASN A 93 -11.67 2.57 3.24
CA ASN A 93 -11.35 3.55 4.26
C ASN A 93 -11.70 3.00 5.64
N ILE A 94 -10.69 2.79 6.49
CA ILE A 94 -10.86 2.37 7.88
C ILE A 94 -10.84 3.64 8.74
N GLU A 95 -11.94 3.94 9.44
CA GLU A 95 -12.03 5.15 10.26
C GLU A 95 -10.97 5.16 11.39
N LYS A 96 -10.44 6.35 11.68
CA LYS A 96 -9.55 6.68 12.82
C LYS A 96 -8.17 6.04 12.84
N ASN A 97 -7.75 5.35 11.78
CA ASN A 97 -6.44 4.69 11.72
C ASN A 97 -5.68 5.07 10.45
N THR A 98 -4.93 6.18 10.51
CA THR A 98 -3.94 6.51 9.49
C THR A 98 -2.65 5.77 9.78
N PHE A 99 -2.20 4.98 8.80
CA PHE A 99 -0.88 4.38 8.81
C PHE A 99 0.00 5.10 7.81
N THR A 100 1.07 5.71 8.31
CA THR A 100 2.07 6.39 7.51
C THR A 100 3.37 5.61 7.59
N ALA A 101 4.05 5.49 6.46
CA ALA A 101 5.41 4.96 6.38
C ALA A 101 6.31 6.09 5.88
N ASN A 102 7.47 6.26 6.52
CA ASN A 102 8.45 7.27 6.14
C ASN A 102 9.41 6.66 5.12
N TYR A 103 9.58 7.34 3.99
CA TYR A 103 10.54 6.96 2.96
C TYR A 103 11.70 7.96 3.01
N SER A 104 12.90 7.43 3.11
CA SER A 104 14.14 8.21 3.12
C SER A 104 15.02 7.80 1.96
N TYR A 105 15.78 8.77 1.44
CA TYR A 105 16.84 8.52 0.47
C TYR A 105 18.14 8.29 1.22
N TYR A 106 18.91 7.30 0.77
CA TYR A 106 20.28 7.11 1.22
C TYR A 106 21.21 7.71 0.17
N LEU A 107 22.05 8.65 0.59
CA LEU A 107 23.06 9.23 -0.28
C LEU A 107 24.45 8.89 0.24
N ASN A 108 25.34 8.54 -0.68
CA ASN A 108 26.76 8.39 -0.37
C ASN A 108 27.38 9.80 -0.23
N GLU A 109 28.22 9.99 0.78
CA GLU A 109 28.90 11.27 1.06
C GLU A 109 29.67 11.80 -0.15
N ILE A 110 30.23 10.91 -0.97
CA ILE A 110 31.00 11.26 -2.18
C ILE A 110 30.10 11.88 -3.27
N ASP A 111 28.83 11.48 -3.34
CA ASP A 111 27.88 11.94 -4.34
C ASP A 111 27.12 13.20 -3.89
N HIS A 112 27.18 13.55 -2.60
CA HIS A 112 26.43 14.66 -2.00
C HIS A 112 26.85 16.06 -2.46
N GLN A 113 28.02 16.16 -3.11
CA GLN A 113 28.57 17.41 -3.64
C GLN A 113 28.31 17.59 -5.14
N LYS A 114 27.75 16.57 -5.81
CA LYS A 114 27.51 16.63 -7.25
C LYS A 114 26.22 17.41 -7.51
N GLU A 115 26.33 18.49 -8.26
CA GLU A 115 25.23 19.41 -8.57
C GLU A 115 23.99 18.69 -9.12
N TYR A 116 24.18 17.71 -10.02
CA TYR A 116 23.06 16.94 -10.56
C TYR A 116 22.31 16.10 -9.51
N VAL A 117 23.00 15.67 -8.44
CA VAL A 117 22.37 14.93 -7.34
C VAL A 117 21.55 15.86 -6.48
N ILE A 118 22.06 17.06 -6.18
CA ILE A 118 21.34 18.10 -5.44
C ILE A 118 20.07 18.51 -6.20
N ASN A 119 20.20 18.82 -7.49
CA ASN A 119 19.07 19.20 -8.34
C ASN A 119 18.01 18.08 -8.41
N PHE A 120 18.43 16.81 -8.48
CA PHE A 120 17.53 15.67 -8.45
C PHE A 120 16.78 15.55 -7.12
N LEU A 121 17.46 15.73 -5.98
CA LEU A 121 16.83 15.69 -4.65
C LEU A 121 15.84 16.85 -4.45
N GLU A 122 16.16 18.04 -4.94
CA GLU A 122 15.24 19.19 -4.93
C GLU A 122 13.97 18.92 -5.76
N MET A 123 14.14 18.37 -6.98
CA MET A 123 12.99 17.97 -7.81
C MET A 123 12.11 16.92 -7.12
N ILE A 124 12.70 15.94 -6.46
CA ILE A 124 11.95 14.91 -5.75
C ILE A 124 11.21 15.49 -4.55
N SER A 125 11.87 16.33 -3.75
CA SER A 125 11.27 16.90 -2.54
C SER A 125 10.11 17.86 -2.84
N LEU A 126 10.21 18.65 -3.90
CA LEU A 126 9.10 19.47 -4.42
C LEU A 126 7.89 18.63 -4.85
N ASN A 127 8.12 17.52 -5.56
CA ASN A 127 7.04 16.63 -6.00
C ASN A 127 6.45 15.79 -4.87
N ALA A 128 7.24 15.44 -3.85
CA ALA A 128 6.77 14.73 -2.67
C ALA A 128 5.81 15.58 -1.82
N ALA A 129 6.02 16.91 -1.75
CA ALA A 129 5.16 17.84 -1.01
C ALA A 129 3.74 17.99 -1.63
N THR A 130 3.60 17.77 -2.94
CA THR A 130 2.32 17.84 -3.67
C THR A 130 1.47 16.57 -3.62
N LEU A 131 1.94 15.52 -2.92
CA LEU A 131 1.25 14.22 -2.81
C LEU A 131 0.44 14.04 -1.51
N ASN A 132 0.42 15.06 -0.65
CA ASN A 132 -0.34 15.09 0.60
C ASN A 132 -1.72 15.73 0.43
#